data_AF-A0A9Q1QIM1-F1
#
_entry.id   AF-A0A9Q1QIM1-F1
#
_cell.length_a   1.000
_cell.length_b   1.000
_cell.length_c   1.000
_cell.angle_alpha   90.00
_cell.angle_beta   90.00
_cell.angle_gamma   90.00
#
_symmetry.space_group_name_H-M   'P 1'
#
loop_
_entity.id
_entity.type
_entity.pdbx_description
1 polymer ?
#
loop_
_entity_poly.entity_id
_entity_poly.type
_entity_poly.pdbx_seq_one_letter_code
_entity_poly.pdbx_strand_id
1 'polypeptide(L)'
;MVAKLLWQTAAQADFLWMRKNHDESLPTEKLFKIPNVDNIIEKGKKAPRKYRDIRLHKIGSFLQTDFYTTSGWPSVSRDALMAISGKISAEYDFSSDASELPLSGDPHNSDRKYIDISAYGTAYSAFGRGQEGREACHAIAALCEVCCIDSLISNFILPLQGSHVSGNNGRIHCSLNINTETGRLSARRPNLQNQPALEKDRYKIRQAFIAAPGNSLIVADYGQLELRILAHLADCKSMKEAFEAGGDFHSRTAMNMYPYIREAVEQNEVLLEWHPQPGQEKPPVPLLKGMPTDLWADAFGSERRKAKMLNFSIAYGKTPMGLAKDWKVSVEEAEQTVDLWYKERQEVLKWQQARKKEAEQLGCVYTLLGRARRLPSMRHATSVQKGHIERAAINTPVQGSAADVAMCAMLEIQRNERLKELGWKLLLQVHDEVILEGPSESAEEAKALVVDCMSKPFNGKNILKVELVVNAKCAQNWYAAK
;
A
#
# COMPACT_ATOMS: atom_id res chain seq x y z
N MET A 1 26.79 15.17 2.05
CA MET A 1 25.50 15.67 1.53
C MET A 1 24.29 15.09 2.27
N VAL A 2 24.22 13.78 2.49
CA VAL A 2 23.18 13.10 3.30
C VAL A 2 22.96 13.77 4.66
N ALA A 3 24.02 14.13 5.38
CA ALA A 3 23.93 14.89 6.64
C ALA A 3 23.25 16.28 6.49
N LYS A 4 23.42 16.96 5.35
CA LYS A 4 22.77 18.26 5.06
C LYS A 4 21.30 18.11 4.64
N LEU A 5 20.91 16.99 4.01
CA LEU A 5 19.50 16.63 3.77
C LEU A 5 18.79 16.16 5.06
N LEU A 6 19.48 15.38 5.89
CA LEU A 6 19.04 15.00 7.24
C LEU A 6 18.82 16.23 8.14
N TRP A 7 19.59 17.30 7.91
CA TRP A 7 19.35 18.59 8.53
C TRP A 7 18.08 19.27 8.06
N GLN A 8 17.81 19.33 6.76
CA GLN A 8 16.55 19.92 6.26
C GLN A 8 15.33 19.18 6.82
N THR A 9 15.39 17.85 6.93
CA THR A 9 14.34 17.01 7.55
C THR A 9 14.20 17.26 9.05
N ALA A 10 15.29 17.17 9.81
CA ALA A 10 15.26 17.29 11.28
C ALA A 10 15.02 18.73 11.75
N ALA A 11 15.63 19.72 11.08
CA ALA A 11 15.42 21.14 11.39
C ALA A 11 13.99 21.56 11.10
N GLN A 12 13.33 21.00 10.09
CA GLN A 12 11.94 21.30 9.79
C GLN A 12 10.97 20.73 10.84
N ALA A 13 11.23 19.52 11.34
CA ALA A 13 10.44 18.91 12.43
C ALA A 13 10.58 19.69 13.76
N ASP A 14 11.82 20.04 14.15
CA ASP A 14 12.09 20.86 15.34
C ASP A 14 11.49 22.27 15.21
N PHE A 15 11.64 22.89 14.04
CA PHE A 15 11.18 24.25 13.78
C PHE A 15 9.65 24.34 13.76
N LEU A 16 8.96 23.32 13.23
CA LEU A 16 7.50 23.22 13.30
C LEU A 16 6.97 23.14 14.74
N TRP A 17 7.75 22.55 15.66
CA TRP A 17 7.37 22.44 17.07
C TRP A 17 7.66 23.71 17.89
N MET A 18 8.68 24.49 17.50
CA MET A 18 9.12 25.69 18.22
C MET A 18 8.52 27.01 17.74
N ARG A 19 7.83 27.02 16.59
CA ARG A 19 7.37 28.25 15.94
C ARG A 19 6.29 28.97 16.75
N LYS A 20 6.53 30.24 17.09
CA LYS A 20 5.52 31.16 17.64
C LYS A 20 4.99 32.18 16.61
N ASN A 21 5.72 32.45 15.52
CA ASN A 21 5.39 33.49 14.53
C ASN A 21 5.51 33.02 13.07
N HIS A 22 4.73 33.63 12.17
CA HIS A 22 4.62 33.25 10.77
C HIS A 22 5.79 33.70 9.86
N ASP A 23 6.70 34.56 10.32
CA ASP A 23 7.78 35.11 9.47
C ASP A 23 9.19 34.52 9.74
N GLU A 24 9.31 33.53 10.61
CA GLU A 24 10.62 32.91 10.88
C GLU A 24 11.07 32.01 9.71
N SER A 25 12.35 32.11 9.35
CA SER A 25 13.01 31.24 8.36
C SER A 25 14.00 30.29 9.05
N LEU A 26 14.29 29.14 8.41
CA LEU A 26 15.27 28.19 8.93
C LEU A 26 16.68 28.85 8.95
N PRO A 27 17.43 28.72 10.07
CA PRO A 27 18.77 29.29 10.17
C PRO A 27 19.72 28.68 9.13
N THR A 28 20.70 29.43 8.63
CA THR A 28 21.62 28.95 7.58
C THR A 28 22.51 27.80 8.04
N GLU A 29 22.76 27.66 9.34
CA GLU A 29 23.43 26.51 9.95
C GLU A 29 22.90 26.22 11.35
N LYS A 30 23.01 24.98 11.80
CA LYS A 30 22.70 24.57 13.19
C LYS A 30 23.71 23.51 13.64
N LEU A 31 24.11 23.59 14.91
CA LEU A 31 24.96 22.61 15.57
C LEU A 31 24.08 21.51 16.18
N PHE A 32 24.48 20.26 15.99
CA PHE A 32 23.84 19.09 16.58
C PHE A 32 24.85 18.32 17.39
N LYS A 33 24.48 17.99 18.62
CA LYS A 33 25.27 17.13 19.49
C LYS A 33 24.91 15.68 19.22
N ILE A 34 25.86 14.89 18.70
CA ILE A 34 25.65 13.49 18.32
C ILE A 34 26.58 12.56 19.11
N PRO A 35 26.21 11.28 19.32
CA PRO A 35 27.12 10.28 19.90
C PRO A 35 28.40 10.14 19.08
N ASN A 36 29.55 10.05 19.75
CA ASN A 36 30.84 9.88 19.11
C ASN A 36 31.21 8.39 18.99
N VAL A 37 30.43 7.64 18.21
CA VAL A 37 30.60 6.19 18.01
C VAL A 37 31.94 5.84 17.35
N ASP A 38 32.48 6.75 16.55
CA ASP A 38 33.73 6.56 15.80
C ASP A 38 34.98 6.98 16.60
N ASN A 39 34.83 7.35 17.87
CA ASN A 39 35.93 7.81 18.74
C ASN A 39 36.79 8.94 18.13
N ILE A 40 36.15 9.87 17.40
CA ILE A 40 36.84 11.03 16.81
C ILE A 40 37.34 11.96 17.92
N ILE A 41 38.61 12.35 17.86
CA ILE A 41 39.22 13.27 18.81
C ILE A 41 39.19 14.68 18.22
N GLU A 42 38.51 15.60 18.91
CA GLU A 42 38.45 17.02 18.50
C GLU A 42 39.85 17.64 18.51
N LYS A 43 40.13 18.51 17.53
CA LYS A 43 41.43 19.17 17.36
C LYS A 43 41.86 19.86 18.67
N GLY A 44 42.98 19.43 19.26
CA GLY A 44 43.48 19.95 20.54
C GLY A 44 43.02 19.20 21.80
N LYS A 45 42.30 18.09 21.68
CA LYS A 45 41.96 17.19 22.80
C LYS A 45 42.80 15.91 22.77
N LYS A 46 43.02 15.30 23.93
CA LYS A 46 43.82 14.06 24.10
C LYS A 46 42.98 12.77 24.09
N ALA A 47 41.66 12.88 24.21
CA ALA A 47 40.75 11.74 24.26
C ALA A 47 39.40 12.07 23.59
N PRO A 48 38.72 11.08 22.99
CA PRO A 48 37.43 11.27 22.37
C PRO A 48 36.36 11.50 23.45
N ARG A 49 35.50 12.51 23.22
CA ARG A 49 34.34 12.76 24.08
C ARG A 49 33.22 11.77 23.74
N LYS A 50 32.32 11.52 24.69
CA LYS A 50 31.10 10.70 24.47
C LYS A 50 30.19 11.26 23.36
N TYR A 51 30.19 12.59 23.21
CA TYR A 51 29.44 13.30 22.18
C TYR A 51 30.36 14.25 21.43
N ARG A 52 30.04 14.48 20.16
CA ARG A 52 30.68 15.48 19.31
C ARG A 52 29.62 16.38 18.68
N ASP A 53 30.01 17.61 18.37
CA ASP A 53 29.13 18.51 17.64
C ASP A 53 29.37 18.35 16.13
N ILE A 54 28.28 18.19 15.38
CA ILE A 54 28.29 18.31 13.93
C ILE A 54 27.56 19.60 13.53
N ARG A 55 28.19 20.36 12.65
CA ARG A 55 27.56 21.55 12.06
C ARG A 55 26.91 21.16 10.76
N LEU A 56 25.61 21.40 10.67
CA LEU A 56 24.86 21.17 9.46
C LEU A 56 24.47 22.52 8.86
N HIS A 57 24.65 22.65 7.55
CA HIS A 57 24.38 23.86 6.80
C HIS A 57 23.17 23.66 5.90
N LYS A 58 22.47 24.75 5.63
CA LYS A 58 21.49 24.84 4.56
C LYS A 58 22.12 24.39 3.24
N ILE A 59 21.36 23.60 2.50
CA ILE A 59 21.68 23.27 1.13
C ILE A 59 21.58 24.60 0.37
N GLY A 60 22.74 25.16 0.00
CA GLY A 60 22.85 26.48 -0.63
C GLY A 60 22.25 26.53 -2.04
N SER A 61 21.86 25.38 -2.59
CA SER A 61 21.17 25.25 -3.87
C SER A 61 19.65 25.28 -3.70
N PHE A 62 18.97 25.97 -4.61
CA PHE A 62 17.51 26.01 -4.65
C PHE A 62 16.99 24.67 -5.20
N LEU A 63 16.51 23.81 -4.29
CA LEU A 63 15.85 22.56 -4.66
C LEU A 63 14.36 22.82 -4.85
N GLN A 64 13.91 22.79 -6.11
CA GLN A 64 12.48 22.81 -6.41
C GLN A 64 11.84 21.50 -5.97
N THR A 65 10.71 21.62 -5.27
CA THR A 65 9.85 20.49 -4.89
C THR A 65 8.41 20.82 -5.22
N ASP A 66 7.68 19.81 -5.67
CA ASP A 66 6.24 19.86 -5.89
C ASP A 66 5.45 19.42 -4.66
N PHE A 67 6.15 18.97 -3.62
CA PHE A 67 5.53 18.42 -2.43
C PHE A 67 5.65 19.42 -1.29
N TYR A 68 4.51 19.80 -0.72
CA TYR A 68 4.42 20.68 0.43
C TYR A 68 3.62 20.04 1.56
N THR A 69 3.99 20.35 2.80
CA THR A 69 3.22 20.02 4.00
C THR A 69 1.92 20.84 4.02
N THR A 70 0.97 20.45 4.86
CA THR A 70 -0.25 21.23 5.13
C THR A 70 0.05 22.64 5.67
N SER A 71 1.22 22.84 6.26
CA SER A 71 1.74 24.13 6.72
C SER A 71 2.46 24.94 5.64
N GLY A 72 2.46 24.49 4.38
CA GLY A 72 3.02 25.20 3.22
C GLY A 72 4.54 25.08 3.05
N TRP A 73 5.20 24.20 3.79
CA TRP A 73 6.65 24.01 3.70
C TRP A 73 7.03 22.85 2.77
N PRO A 74 8.23 22.86 2.15
CA PRO A 74 8.74 21.74 1.37
C PRO A 74 8.62 20.40 2.12
N SER A 75 7.92 19.43 1.57
CA SER A 75 7.81 18.10 2.18
C SER A 75 9.15 17.38 2.08
N VAL A 76 9.46 16.61 3.13
CA VAL A 76 10.60 15.70 3.18
C VAL A 76 10.16 14.23 3.24
N SER A 77 8.95 13.96 2.79
CA SER A 77 8.46 12.60 2.61
C SER A 77 9.32 11.84 1.60
N ARG A 78 9.27 10.51 1.67
CA ARG A 78 9.93 9.64 0.68
C ARG A 78 9.59 10.06 -0.76
N ASP A 79 8.32 10.32 -1.05
CA ASP A 79 7.90 10.73 -2.40
C ASP A 79 8.52 12.06 -2.84
N ALA A 80 8.66 13.00 -1.91
CA ALA A 80 9.30 14.28 -2.19
C ALA A 80 10.80 14.09 -2.47
N LEU A 81 11.50 13.32 -1.64
CA LEU A 81 12.91 13.02 -1.83
C LEU A 81 13.18 12.20 -3.10
N MET A 82 12.31 11.24 -3.43
CA MET A 82 12.39 10.46 -4.66
C MET A 82 12.13 11.30 -5.92
N ALA A 83 11.24 12.29 -5.85
CA ALA A 83 11.05 13.24 -6.96
C ALA A 83 12.28 14.11 -7.18
N ILE A 84 12.95 14.51 -6.09
CA ILE A 84 14.19 15.28 -6.13
C ILE A 84 15.36 14.44 -6.69
N SER A 85 15.48 13.16 -6.30
CA SER A 85 16.54 12.27 -6.80
C SER A 85 16.34 11.83 -8.25
N GLY A 86 15.09 11.63 -8.67
CA GLY A 86 14.74 10.97 -9.92
C GLY A 86 14.65 9.46 -9.79
N LYS A 87 14.44 8.77 -10.92
CA LYS A 87 14.27 7.31 -11.02
C LYS A 87 15.63 6.61 -11.21
N ILE A 88 16.50 6.74 -10.22
CA ILE A 88 17.85 6.17 -10.25
C ILE A 88 18.02 5.06 -9.21
N SER A 89 18.95 4.12 -9.48
CA SER A 89 19.38 3.13 -8.50
C SER A 89 20.15 3.80 -7.36
N ALA A 90 20.03 3.26 -6.15
CA ALA A 90 20.86 3.66 -5.02
C ALA A 90 22.29 3.11 -5.11
N GLU A 91 22.52 2.08 -5.94
CA GLU A 91 23.86 1.60 -6.27
C GLU A 91 24.56 2.65 -7.14
N TYR A 92 25.61 3.26 -6.59
CA TYR A 92 26.47 4.19 -7.30
C TYR A 92 27.89 3.67 -7.26
N ASP A 93 28.44 3.33 -8.43
CA ASP A 93 29.82 2.88 -8.54
C ASP A 93 30.75 4.10 -8.53
N PHE A 94 31.36 4.36 -7.37
CA PHE A 94 32.32 5.44 -7.19
C PHE A 94 33.65 5.18 -7.94
N SER A 95 33.85 4.00 -8.53
CA SER A 95 35.15 3.60 -9.08
C SER A 95 35.40 3.98 -10.55
N SER A 96 34.40 4.46 -11.31
CA SER A 96 34.58 4.63 -12.76
C SER A 96 35.09 5.99 -13.26
N ASP A 97 35.07 7.05 -12.46
CA ASP A 97 35.35 8.42 -12.95
C ASP A 97 36.63 9.06 -12.38
N ALA A 98 37.42 8.35 -11.55
CA ALA A 98 38.62 8.92 -10.92
C ALA A 98 39.94 8.73 -11.70
N SER A 99 39.94 8.04 -12.85
CA SER A 99 41.17 7.75 -13.58
C SER A 99 41.01 7.68 -15.10
N GLU A 100 40.59 8.77 -15.73
CA GLU A 100 40.86 8.98 -17.17
C GLU A 100 41.31 10.42 -17.43
N LEU A 101 42.50 10.76 -16.95
CA LEU A 101 43.36 11.67 -17.70
C LEU A 101 44.03 10.80 -18.78
N PRO A 102 43.80 11.05 -20.09
CA PRO A 102 44.39 10.22 -21.13
C PRO A 102 45.89 10.56 -21.21
N LEU A 103 46.70 9.75 -20.52
CA LEU A 103 48.12 9.62 -20.87
C LEU A 103 48.21 8.63 -22.03
N SER A 104 48.56 9.19 -23.19
CA SER A 104 48.97 8.51 -24.43
C SER A 104 47.94 7.61 -25.15
N GLY A 105 47.37 8.17 -26.22
CA GLY A 105 47.50 7.63 -27.58
C GLY A 105 46.70 6.39 -27.98
N ASP A 106 45.45 6.58 -28.42
CA ASP A 106 44.90 5.93 -29.63
C ASP A 106 43.61 6.69 -30.08
N PRO A 107 43.47 7.23 -31.32
CA PRO A 107 42.35 8.11 -31.69
C PRO A 107 41.04 7.38 -32.04
N HIS A 108 40.96 6.05 -31.95
CA HIS A 108 39.89 5.27 -32.58
C HIS A 108 39.01 4.40 -31.66
N ASN A 109 39.02 4.60 -30.35
CA ASN A 109 38.06 3.92 -29.47
C ASN A 109 37.35 4.91 -28.54
N SER A 110 36.25 5.51 -29.02
CA SER A 110 35.39 6.40 -28.23
C SER A 110 34.10 5.68 -27.82
N ASP A 111 34.20 4.65 -26.99
CA ASP A 111 33.05 4.16 -26.22
C ASP A 111 32.75 5.14 -25.08
N ARG A 112 32.22 6.32 -25.45
CA ARG A 112 31.59 7.23 -24.48
C ARG A 112 30.37 6.50 -23.92
N LYS A 113 30.46 5.95 -22.72
CA LYS A 113 29.29 5.50 -21.93
C LYS A 113 28.26 6.62 -21.92
N TYR A 114 27.18 6.44 -22.68
CA TYR A 114 26.09 7.41 -22.74
C TYR A 114 25.37 7.38 -21.39
N ILE A 115 25.63 8.37 -20.55
CA ILE A 115 24.97 8.48 -19.25
C ILE A 115 23.58 9.06 -19.51
N ASP A 116 22.54 8.26 -19.25
CA ASP A 116 21.16 8.72 -19.35
C ASP A 116 20.85 9.74 -18.24
N ILE A 117 20.87 11.03 -18.60
CA ILE A 117 20.58 12.13 -17.68
C ILE A 117 19.07 12.22 -17.39
N SER A 118 18.20 11.61 -18.20
CA SER A 118 16.74 11.69 -18.05
C SER A 118 16.21 11.02 -16.78
N ALA A 119 16.99 10.09 -16.22
CA ALA A 119 16.66 9.42 -14.97
C ALA A 119 16.80 10.32 -13.72
N TYR A 120 17.59 11.39 -13.81
CA TYR A 120 17.95 12.22 -12.66
C TYR A 120 16.93 13.35 -12.41
N GLY A 121 16.60 13.56 -11.13
CA GLY A 121 15.62 14.55 -10.69
C GLY A 121 16.17 15.96 -10.54
N THR A 122 15.42 16.83 -9.86
CA THR A 122 15.75 18.25 -9.70
C THR A 122 17.07 18.49 -8.95
N ALA A 123 17.52 17.54 -8.13
CA ALA A 123 18.84 17.62 -7.49
C ALA A 123 20.00 17.68 -8.49
N TYR A 124 19.88 17.05 -9.66
CA TYR A 124 20.97 17.04 -10.64
C TYR A 124 21.33 18.46 -11.08
N SER A 125 20.33 19.26 -11.44
CA SER A 125 20.54 20.66 -11.83
C SER A 125 20.89 21.54 -10.64
N ALA A 126 20.29 21.29 -9.46
CA ALA A 126 20.52 22.10 -8.27
C ALA A 126 21.97 21.99 -7.76
N PHE A 127 22.64 20.84 -7.97
CA PHE A 127 24.01 20.59 -7.51
C PHE A 127 25.05 20.72 -8.63
N GLY A 128 24.84 21.65 -9.57
CA GLY A 128 25.87 22.00 -10.56
C GLY A 128 25.93 21.09 -11.79
N ARG A 129 25.01 20.12 -11.94
CA ARG A 129 25.03 19.09 -12.99
C ARG A 129 26.32 18.25 -12.92
N GLY A 130 26.63 17.51 -13.98
CA GLY A 130 27.88 16.73 -14.06
C GLY A 130 27.98 15.68 -12.95
N GLN A 131 29.17 15.51 -12.37
CA GLN A 131 29.42 14.52 -11.34
C GLN A 131 28.72 14.85 -10.02
N GLU A 132 28.79 16.10 -9.57
CA GLU A 132 28.24 16.55 -8.29
C GLU A 132 26.72 16.45 -8.27
N GLY A 133 26.06 16.76 -9.39
CA GLY A 133 24.63 16.54 -9.58
C GLY A 133 24.23 15.06 -9.54
N ARG A 134 25.03 14.16 -10.17
CA ARG A 134 24.79 12.71 -10.13
C ARG A 134 24.93 12.17 -8.72
N GLU A 135 26.06 12.46 -8.08
CA GLU A 135 26.32 12.08 -6.67
C GLU A 135 25.21 12.58 -5.76
N ALA A 136 24.68 13.79 -6.03
CA ALA A 136 23.61 14.34 -5.23
C ALA A 136 22.33 13.51 -5.32
N CYS A 137 21.88 13.22 -6.53
CA CYS A 137 20.73 12.36 -6.74
C CYS A 137 20.95 10.97 -6.10
N HIS A 138 22.10 10.34 -6.33
CA HIS A 138 22.40 9.00 -5.79
C HIS A 138 22.42 8.98 -4.26
N ALA A 139 22.97 9.99 -3.59
CA ALA A 139 22.95 10.03 -2.13
C ALA A 139 21.54 10.21 -1.56
N ILE A 140 20.66 10.94 -2.26
CA ILE A 140 19.24 11.06 -1.87
C ILE A 140 18.50 9.74 -2.08
N ALA A 141 18.74 9.06 -3.21
CA ALA A 141 18.18 7.74 -3.48
C ALA A 141 18.62 6.71 -2.43
N ALA A 142 19.91 6.68 -2.08
CA ALA A 142 20.46 5.82 -1.03
C ALA A 142 19.86 6.13 0.35
N LEU A 143 19.66 7.41 0.69
CA LEU A 143 18.99 7.79 1.93
C LEU A 143 17.55 7.25 1.99
N CYS A 144 16.79 7.42 0.89
CA CYS A 144 15.45 6.85 0.78
C CYS A 144 15.46 5.33 0.95
N GLU A 145 16.45 4.64 0.39
CA GLU A 145 16.58 3.19 0.54
C GLU A 145 16.84 2.78 1.99
N VAL A 146 17.81 3.41 2.67
CA VAL A 146 18.13 3.16 4.08
C VAL A 146 16.89 3.34 4.96
N CYS A 147 16.14 4.43 4.79
CA CYS A 147 14.90 4.66 5.54
C CYS A 147 13.86 3.55 5.34
N CYS A 148 13.85 2.91 4.17
CA CYS A 148 12.90 1.84 3.86
C CYS A 148 13.33 0.51 4.42
N ILE A 149 14.64 0.23 4.38
CA ILE A 149 15.22 -0.91 5.06
C ILE A 149 14.96 -0.81 6.57
N ASP A 150 15.25 0.34 7.17
CA ASP A 150 15.00 0.59 8.59
C ASP A 150 13.51 0.44 8.93
N SER A 151 12.61 0.99 8.09
CA SER A 151 11.17 0.82 8.27
C SER A 151 10.75 -0.65 8.24
N LEU A 152 11.32 -1.48 7.36
CA LEU A 152 11.00 -2.90 7.29
C LEU A 152 11.53 -3.66 8.52
N ILE A 153 12.77 -3.39 8.92
CA ILE A 153 13.41 -4.03 10.07
C ILE A 153 12.66 -3.66 11.35
N SER A 154 12.49 -2.36 11.60
CA SER A 154 11.93 -1.82 12.84
C SER A 154 10.44 -2.13 13.02
N ASN A 155 9.65 -2.19 11.93
CA ASN A 155 8.21 -2.45 12.04
C ASN A 155 7.82 -3.93 11.91
N PHE A 156 8.61 -4.77 11.24
CA PHE A 156 8.18 -6.13 10.91
C PHE A 156 9.15 -7.23 11.37
N ILE A 157 10.44 -6.94 11.53
CA ILE A 157 11.42 -7.96 11.95
C ILE A 157 11.64 -7.87 13.45
N LEU A 158 12.12 -6.74 13.94
CA LEU A 158 12.41 -6.54 15.37
C LEU A 158 11.19 -6.81 16.27
N PRO A 159 9.95 -6.39 15.93
CA PRO A 159 8.79 -6.63 16.79
C PRO A 159 8.36 -8.11 16.88
N LEU A 160 8.84 -8.96 15.96
CA LEU A 160 8.62 -10.40 15.99
C LEU A 160 9.76 -11.15 16.68
N GLN A 161 10.84 -10.46 17.04
CA GLN A 161 12.00 -11.03 17.72
C GLN A 161 11.86 -10.91 19.24
N GLY A 162 12.20 -11.99 19.94
CA GLY A 162 12.32 -12.03 21.39
C GLY A 162 11.36 -13.00 22.07
N SER A 163 11.84 -13.62 23.15
CA SER A 163 11.11 -14.60 23.96
C SER A 163 9.85 -14.06 24.63
N HIS A 164 9.69 -12.74 24.71
CA HIS A 164 8.48 -12.10 25.24
C HIS A 164 7.30 -12.12 24.24
N VAL A 165 7.56 -12.42 22.97
CA VAL A 165 6.57 -12.50 21.89
C VAL A 165 6.37 -13.94 21.41
N SER A 166 7.46 -14.70 21.29
CA SER A 166 7.42 -16.13 21.01
C SER A 166 7.19 -16.90 22.31
N GLY A 167 6.05 -17.57 22.45
CA GLY A 167 5.81 -18.49 23.56
C GLY A 167 6.84 -19.63 23.60
N ASN A 168 6.86 -20.41 24.68
CA ASN A 168 7.81 -21.52 24.86
C ASN A 168 7.75 -22.60 23.76
N ASN A 169 6.68 -22.62 22.98
CA ASN A 169 6.46 -23.50 21.82
C ASN A 169 7.00 -22.91 20.50
N GLY A 170 7.72 -21.78 20.54
CA GLY A 170 8.20 -21.08 19.35
C GLY A 170 7.12 -20.39 18.53
N ARG A 171 5.88 -20.28 19.05
CA ARG A 171 4.76 -19.62 18.35
C ARG A 171 4.56 -18.19 18.81
N ILE A 172 4.17 -17.33 17.87
CA ILE A 172 3.82 -15.94 18.16
C ILE A 172 2.34 -15.86 18.51
N HIS A 173 2.02 -15.27 19.66
CA HIS A 173 0.65 -15.11 20.14
C HIS A 173 0.27 -13.63 20.13
N CYS A 174 -0.57 -13.21 19.17
CA CYS A 174 -1.11 -11.86 19.14
C CYS A 174 -2.44 -11.75 19.92
N SER A 175 -2.79 -10.53 20.35
CA SER A 175 -4.09 -10.21 20.94
C SER A 175 -5.00 -9.53 19.92
N LEU A 176 -6.14 -10.16 19.61
CA LEU A 176 -7.19 -9.58 18.77
C LEU A 176 -8.15 -8.74 19.63
N ASN A 177 -8.49 -7.54 19.15
CA ASN A 177 -9.31 -6.57 19.88
C ASN A 177 -10.51 -6.12 19.05
N ILE A 178 -11.64 -5.88 19.71
CA ILE A 178 -12.87 -5.33 19.12
C ILE A 178 -12.98 -3.87 19.54
N ASN A 179 -12.15 -3.00 18.97
CA ASN A 179 -12.04 -1.59 19.36
C ASN A 179 -12.05 -0.62 18.19
N THR A 180 -12.32 -1.11 16.97
CA THR A 180 -12.38 -0.23 15.79
C THR A 180 -13.81 0.25 15.56
N GLU A 181 -13.96 1.50 15.15
CA GLU A 181 -15.26 2.12 14.85
C GLU A 181 -16.04 1.43 13.74
N THR A 182 -15.34 0.71 12.85
CA THR A 182 -15.96 -0.04 11.75
C THR A 182 -16.28 -1.48 12.13
N GLY A 183 -15.84 -1.96 13.29
CA GLY A 183 -16.03 -3.33 13.77
C GLY A 183 -15.03 -4.34 13.23
N ARG A 184 -13.97 -3.90 12.52
CA ARG A 184 -12.81 -4.76 12.22
C ARG A 184 -12.10 -5.16 13.52
N LEU A 185 -11.55 -6.37 13.53
CA LEU A 185 -10.58 -6.77 14.55
C LEU A 185 -9.29 -5.98 14.37
N SER A 186 -8.62 -5.65 15.49
CA SER A 186 -7.24 -5.13 15.48
C SER A 186 -6.31 -6.07 16.24
N ALA A 187 -5.13 -6.35 15.67
CA ALA A 187 -4.10 -7.16 16.32
C ALA A 187 -3.04 -6.30 17.03
N ARG A 188 -2.66 -6.69 18.24
CA ARG A 188 -1.57 -6.07 19.01
C ARG A 188 -0.71 -7.11 19.71
N ARG A 189 0.53 -6.73 20.04
CA ARG A 189 1.52 -7.53 20.79
C ARG A 189 1.75 -8.94 20.20
N PRO A 190 2.24 -9.09 18.95
CA PRO A 190 2.56 -8.06 17.96
C PRO A 190 1.39 -7.81 17.00
N ASN A 191 1.47 -6.81 16.13
CA ASN A 191 0.46 -6.61 15.10
C ASN A 191 0.74 -7.52 13.89
N LEU A 192 0.00 -8.63 13.80
CA LEU A 192 0.10 -9.59 12.70
C LEU A 192 -0.78 -9.25 11.49
N GLN A 193 -1.64 -8.23 11.57
CA GLN A 193 -2.52 -7.85 10.45
C GLN A 193 -1.84 -6.91 9.45
N ASN A 194 -0.78 -6.22 9.86
CA ASN A 194 -0.09 -5.22 9.04
C ASN A 194 1.18 -5.74 8.35
N GLN A 195 1.34 -7.05 8.19
CA GLN A 195 2.52 -7.60 7.51
C GLN A 195 2.64 -7.04 6.07
N PRO A 196 3.86 -6.78 5.57
CA PRO A 196 4.06 -6.10 4.29
C PRO A 196 3.33 -6.84 3.16
N ALA A 197 2.79 -6.08 2.22
CA ALA A 197 2.23 -6.63 0.99
C ALA A 197 3.34 -7.30 0.16
N LEU A 198 3.03 -8.38 -0.57
CA LEU A 198 4.04 -9.18 -1.28
C LEU A 198 4.93 -8.32 -2.19
N GLU A 199 4.34 -7.37 -2.92
CA GLU A 199 5.07 -6.46 -3.81
C GLU A 199 6.01 -5.47 -3.10
N LYS A 200 5.84 -5.29 -1.78
CA LYS A 200 6.67 -4.42 -0.93
C LYS A 200 7.53 -5.22 0.06
N ASP A 201 7.38 -6.53 0.11
CA ASP A 201 8.06 -7.40 1.07
C ASP A 201 9.46 -7.79 0.56
N ARG A 202 10.40 -6.83 0.62
CA ARG A 202 11.79 -7.00 0.14
C ARG A 202 12.47 -8.23 0.75
N TYR A 203 12.19 -8.53 2.01
CA TYR A 203 12.83 -9.61 2.76
C TYR A 203 11.98 -10.88 2.83
N LYS A 204 10.83 -10.91 2.15
CA LYS A 204 9.88 -12.02 2.19
C LYS A 204 9.56 -12.44 3.63
N ILE A 205 9.31 -11.47 4.51
CA ILE A 205 9.06 -11.67 5.94
C ILE A 205 7.96 -12.73 6.17
N ARG A 206 6.96 -12.79 5.29
CA ARG A 206 5.91 -13.81 5.35
C ARG A 206 6.42 -15.26 5.24
N GLN A 207 7.61 -15.52 4.68
CA GLN A 207 8.22 -16.85 4.62
C GLN A 207 8.58 -17.40 6.00
N ALA A 208 8.83 -16.52 6.98
CA ALA A 208 9.17 -16.92 8.35
C ALA A 208 7.97 -17.48 9.12
N PHE A 209 6.73 -17.27 8.64
CA PHE A 209 5.52 -17.83 9.23
C PHE A 209 5.23 -19.18 8.58
N ILE A 210 5.60 -20.25 9.28
CA ILE A 210 5.50 -21.63 8.79
C ILE A 210 4.47 -22.43 9.59
N ALA A 211 3.85 -23.42 8.94
CA ALA A 211 3.13 -24.47 9.64
C ALA A 211 4.11 -25.40 10.39
N ALA A 212 3.62 -26.02 11.47
CA ALA A 212 4.35 -27.05 12.19
C ALA A 212 4.68 -28.27 11.29
N PRO A 213 5.68 -29.08 11.64
CA PRO A 213 6.01 -30.28 10.87
C PRO A 213 4.80 -31.21 10.69
N GLY A 214 4.57 -31.68 9.46
CA GLY A 214 3.41 -32.50 9.09
C GLY A 214 2.11 -31.72 8.82
N ASN A 215 2.13 -30.39 9.03
CA ASN A 215 1.01 -29.51 8.78
C ASN A 215 1.29 -28.54 7.62
N SER A 216 0.22 -28.02 7.04
CA SER A 216 0.23 -26.94 6.05
C SER A 216 -0.62 -25.76 6.52
N LEU A 217 -0.37 -24.58 5.93
CA LEU A 217 -1.24 -23.41 6.08
C LEU A 217 -2.24 -23.35 4.93
N ILE A 218 -3.50 -23.05 5.25
CA ILE A 218 -4.48 -22.55 4.27
C ILE A 218 -4.59 -21.04 4.48
N VAL A 219 -4.38 -20.28 3.42
CA VAL A 219 -4.65 -18.84 3.41
C VAL A 219 -5.77 -18.61 2.40
N ALA A 220 -6.85 -18.02 2.87
CA ALA A 220 -8.03 -17.77 2.07
C ALA A 220 -8.48 -16.31 2.20
N ASP A 221 -8.68 -15.63 1.07
CA ASP A 221 -9.06 -14.23 1.00
C ASP A 221 -10.26 -14.01 0.07
N TYR A 222 -11.11 -13.04 0.43
CA TYR A 222 -12.22 -12.66 -0.44
C TYR A 222 -11.74 -11.84 -1.64
N GLY A 223 -12.23 -12.21 -2.83
CA GLY A 223 -12.05 -11.41 -4.03
C GLY A 223 -12.89 -10.13 -3.98
N GLN A 224 -12.23 -8.98 -3.73
CA GLN A 224 -12.84 -7.64 -3.76
C GLN A 224 -14.09 -7.48 -2.85
N LEU A 225 -14.03 -7.99 -1.62
CA LEU A 225 -15.18 -8.02 -0.69
C LEU A 225 -15.91 -6.68 -0.55
N GLU A 226 -15.17 -5.59 -0.34
CA GLU A 226 -15.76 -4.26 -0.13
C GLU A 226 -16.55 -3.78 -1.36
N LEU A 227 -16.08 -4.07 -2.57
CA LEU A 227 -16.78 -3.68 -3.80
C LEU A 227 -18.02 -4.54 -4.03
N ARG A 228 -17.99 -5.82 -3.67
CA ARG A 228 -19.15 -6.71 -3.70
C ARG A 228 -20.23 -6.24 -2.72
N ILE A 229 -19.82 -5.82 -1.53
CA ILE A 229 -20.70 -5.21 -0.54
C ILE A 229 -21.27 -3.89 -1.06
N LEU A 230 -20.46 -3.02 -1.65
CA LEU A 230 -20.95 -1.77 -2.25
C LEU A 230 -21.98 -2.06 -3.35
N ALA A 231 -21.73 -3.04 -4.23
CA ALA A 231 -22.67 -3.45 -5.26
C ALA A 231 -24.00 -3.93 -4.68
N HIS A 232 -23.97 -4.70 -3.59
CA HIS A 232 -25.16 -5.12 -2.87
C HIS A 232 -25.91 -3.96 -2.20
N LEU A 233 -25.20 -3.12 -1.43
CA LEU A 233 -25.79 -2.03 -0.66
C LEU A 233 -26.39 -0.93 -1.54
N ALA A 234 -25.70 -0.59 -2.64
CA ALA A 234 -26.16 0.40 -3.61
C ALA A 234 -27.14 -0.19 -4.65
N ASP A 235 -27.29 -1.52 -4.68
CA ASP A 235 -28.03 -2.26 -5.70
C ASP A 235 -27.63 -1.91 -7.14
N CYS A 236 -26.34 -1.62 -7.34
CA CYS A 236 -25.84 -1.10 -8.62
C CYS A 236 -25.79 -2.20 -9.68
N LYS A 237 -26.61 -2.07 -10.74
CA LYS A 237 -26.75 -3.06 -11.81
C LYS A 237 -25.42 -3.34 -12.51
N SER A 238 -24.73 -2.29 -12.97
CA SER A 238 -23.44 -2.40 -13.67
C SER A 238 -22.39 -3.15 -12.84
N MET A 239 -22.32 -2.89 -11.52
CA MET A 239 -21.38 -3.62 -10.65
C MET A 239 -21.74 -5.09 -10.47
N LYS A 240 -23.04 -5.41 -10.31
CA LYS A 240 -23.51 -6.80 -10.20
C LYS A 240 -23.19 -7.59 -11.47
N GLU A 241 -23.52 -7.04 -12.64
CA GLU A 241 -23.22 -7.65 -13.94
C GLU A 241 -21.72 -7.83 -14.14
N ALA A 242 -20.90 -6.85 -13.74
CA ALA A 242 -19.45 -6.97 -13.82
C ALA A 242 -18.88 -8.06 -12.91
N PHE A 243 -19.51 -8.35 -11.76
CA PHE A 243 -19.09 -9.45 -10.89
C PHE A 243 -19.59 -10.81 -11.38
N GLU A 244 -20.79 -10.88 -11.94
CA GLU A 244 -21.35 -12.09 -12.55
C GLU A 244 -20.59 -12.50 -13.80
N ALA A 245 -20.15 -11.53 -14.61
CA ALA A 245 -19.30 -11.77 -15.78
C ALA A 245 -17.89 -12.30 -15.43
N GLY A 246 -17.50 -12.29 -14.15
CA GLY A 246 -16.22 -12.83 -13.70
C GLY A 246 -15.02 -11.89 -13.81
N GLY A 247 -13.90 -12.46 -13.37
CA GLY A 247 -12.54 -11.94 -13.24
C GLY A 247 -12.34 -10.49 -12.81
N ASP A 248 -11.38 -9.79 -13.42
CA ASP A 248 -10.74 -8.65 -12.77
C ASP A 248 -11.54 -7.35 -12.90
N PHE A 249 -12.30 -7.05 -11.84
CA PHE A 249 -13.13 -5.84 -11.76
C PHE A 249 -12.34 -4.54 -12.02
N HIS A 250 -11.07 -4.48 -11.61
CA HIS A 250 -10.24 -3.29 -11.84
C HIS A 250 -9.86 -3.13 -13.31
N SER A 251 -9.56 -4.22 -14.02
CA SER A 251 -9.35 -4.21 -15.48
C SER A 251 -10.60 -3.72 -16.21
N ARG A 252 -11.79 -4.22 -15.85
CA ARG A 252 -13.07 -3.73 -16.43
C ARG A 252 -13.29 -2.24 -16.14
N THR A 253 -12.92 -1.79 -14.95
CA THR A 253 -12.99 -0.37 -14.60
C THR A 253 -12.02 0.46 -15.44
N ALA A 254 -10.79 -0.01 -15.66
CA ALA A 254 -9.81 0.67 -16.50
C ALA A 254 -10.29 0.80 -17.95
N MET A 255 -10.91 -0.25 -18.50
CA MET A 255 -11.52 -0.23 -19.82
C MET A 255 -12.62 0.85 -19.96
N ASN A 256 -13.34 1.15 -18.89
CA ASN A 256 -14.37 2.20 -18.90
C ASN A 256 -13.81 3.60 -18.64
N MET A 257 -12.67 3.71 -17.96
CA MET A 257 -11.98 4.97 -17.72
C MET A 257 -11.19 5.45 -18.95
N TYR A 258 -10.69 4.53 -19.77
CA TYR A 258 -9.75 4.82 -20.86
C TYR A 258 -10.25 4.26 -22.20
N PRO A 259 -10.74 5.10 -23.12
CA PRO A 259 -11.26 4.67 -24.42
C PRO A 259 -10.27 3.81 -25.23
N TYR A 260 -8.98 4.15 -25.23
CA TYR A 260 -7.94 3.39 -25.93
C TYR A 260 -7.74 1.98 -25.38
N ILE A 261 -8.03 1.72 -24.09
CA ILE A 261 -8.00 0.37 -23.53
C ILE A 261 -9.19 -0.43 -24.05
N ARG A 262 -10.36 0.19 -24.14
CA ARG A 262 -11.55 -0.45 -24.70
C ARG A 262 -11.31 -0.87 -26.15
N GLU A 263 -10.75 0.02 -26.96
CA GLU A 263 -10.39 -0.27 -28.36
C GLU A 263 -9.40 -1.44 -28.45
N ALA A 264 -8.34 -1.45 -27.62
CA ALA A 264 -7.36 -2.55 -27.61
C ALA A 264 -7.99 -3.90 -27.22
N VAL A 265 -8.96 -3.92 -26.30
CA VAL A 265 -9.70 -5.14 -25.93
C VAL A 265 -10.63 -5.58 -27.07
N GLU A 266 -11.36 -4.65 -27.69
CA GLU A 266 -12.26 -4.94 -28.83
C GLU A 266 -11.49 -5.46 -30.05
N GLN A 267 -10.25 -5.00 -30.26
CA GLN A 267 -9.35 -5.46 -31.32
C GLN A 267 -8.61 -6.77 -30.99
N ASN A 268 -8.86 -7.37 -29.82
CA ASN A 268 -8.14 -8.54 -29.29
C ASN A 268 -6.62 -8.34 -29.18
N GLU A 269 -6.15 -7.10 -29.01
CA GLU A 269 -4.73 -6.82 -28.74
C GLU A 269 -4.37 -7.13 -27.27
N VAL A 270 -5.36 -7.01 -26.37
CA VAL A 270 -5.23 -7.29 -24.94
C VAL A 270 -6.46 -8.05 -24.44
N LEU A 271 -6.24 -9.05 -23.60
CA LEU A 271 -7.32 -9.80 -22.93
C LEU A 271 -7.56 -9.28 -21.51
N LEU A 272 -8.83 -9.19 -21.12
CA LEU A 272 -9.21 -8.90 -19.72
C LEU A 272 -8.92 -10.10 -18.81
N GLU A 273 -9.21 -11.30 -19.30
CA GLU A 273 -9.14 -12.56 -18.58
C GLU A 273 -8.69 -13.67 -19.54
N TRP A 274 -8.02 -14.68 -18.99
CA TRP A 274 -7.65 -15.87 -19.73
C TRP A 274 -7.69 -17.10 -18.82
N HIS A 275 -8.29 -18.17 -19.33
CA HIS A 275 -8.36 -19.46 -18.68
C HIS A 275 -7.52 -20.46 -19.48
N PRO A 276 -6.40 -20.98 -18.92
CA PRO A 276 -5.56 -21.93 -19.63
C PRO A 276 -6.34 -23.21 -19.95
N GLN A 277 -6.31 -23.60 -21.21
CA GLN A 277 -6.81 -24.90 -21.67
C GLN A 277 -5.68 -25.95 -21.57
N PRO A 278 -6.00 -27.25 -21.46
CA PRO A 278 -4.98 -28.31 -21.45
C PRO A 278 -4.01 -28.16 -22.65
N GLY A 279 -2.72 -28.00 -22.36
CA GLY A 279 -1.67 -27.80 -23.37
C GLY A 279 -1.32 -26.34 -23.70
N GLN A 280 -1.99 -25.35 -23.10
CA GLN A 280 -1.63 -23.93 -23.23
C GLN A 280 -0.99 -23.41 -21.94
N GLU A 281 0.30 -23.06 -22.01
CA GLU A 281 1.04 -22.51 -20.86
C GLU A 281 0.92 -20.98 -20.73
N LYS A 282 0.60 -20.27 -21.83
CA LYS A 282 0.54 -18.80 -21.88
C LYS A 282 -0.64 -18.29 -22.70
N PRO A 283 -1.24 -17.12 -22.34
CA PRO A 283 -2.28 -16.50 -23.14
C PRO A 283 -1.81 -16.11 -24.54
N PRO A 284 -2.72 -16.10 -25.54
CA PRO A 284 -2.39 -15.80 -26.94
C PRO A 284 -2.01 -14.34 -27.18
N VAL A 285 -2.50 -13.43 -26.33
CA VAL A 285 -2.16 -12.01 -26.31
C VAL A 285 -1.97 -11.53 -24.86
N PRO A 286 -1.28 -10.41 -24.62
CA PRO A 286 -1.08 -9.86 -23.28
C PRO A 286 -2.38 -9.70 -22.49
N LEU A 287 -2.32 -9.86 -21.18
CA LEU A 287 -3.42 -9.53 -20.30
C LEU A 287 -3.38 -8.04 -19.93
N LEU A 288 -4.53 -7.47 -19.59
CA LEU A 288 -4.59 -6.16 -18.92
C LEU A 288 -3.97 -6.26 -17.51
N LYS A 289 -4.00 -7.47 -16.93
CA LYS A 289 -3.35 -7.81 -15.67
C LYS A 289 -2.48 -9.06 -15.84
N GLY A 290 -1.17 -8.87 -15.80
CA GLY A 290 -0.20 -9.95 -15.90
C GLY A 290 0.17 -10.60 -14.58
N MET A 291 0.80 -11.76 -14.66
CA MET A 291 1.57 -12.31 -13.54
C MET A 291 2.81 -11.42 -13.30
N PRO A 292 3.20 -11.14 -12.04
CA PRO A 292 4.35 -10.28 -11.73
C PRO A 292 5.68 -10.73 -12.34
N THR A 293 5.78 -12.00 -12.73
CA THR A 293 6.97 -12.63 -13.31
C THR A 293 7.05 -12.49 -14.83
N ASP A 294 5.98 -12.01 -15.48
CA ASP A 294 5.88 -11.92 -16.93
C ASP A 294 5.96 -10.47 -17.39
N LEU A 295 7.16 -10.06 -17.84
CA LEU A 295 7.46 -8.71 -18.39
C LEU A 295 6.52 -8.28 -19.54
N TRP A 296 5.85 -9.23 -20.19
CA TRP A 296 5.00 -9.04 -21.36
C TRP A 296 3.49 -8.95 -21.03
N ALA A 297 3.10 -9.15 -19.76
CA ALA A 297 1.71 -9.39 -19.40
C ALA A 297 0.98 -8.17 -18.76
N ASP A 298 1.59 -6.99 -18.68
CA ASP A 298 1.02 -5.80 -18.01
C ASP A 298 0.89 -4.59 -18.96
N ALA A 299 0.24 -4.76 -20.12
CA ALA A 299 0.16 -3.74 -21.18
C ALA A 299 -0.43 -2.40 -20.69
N PHE A 300 -1.38 -2.45 -19.76
CA PHE A 300 -2.05 -1.28 -19.17
C PHE A 300 -2.03 -1.29 -17.63
N GLY A 301 -0.94 -1.76 -17.05
CA GLY A 301 -0.82 -1.91 -15.61
C GLY A 301 -0.93 -0.62 -14.81
N SER A 302 -0.46 0.49 -15.38
CA SER A 302 -0.57 1.82 -14.77
C SER A 302 -2.02 2.24 -14.61
N GLU A 303 -2.79 2.10 -15.69
CA GLU A 303 -4.20 2.44 -15.80
C GLU A 303 -5.03 1.53 -14.90
N ARG A 304 -4.70 0.23 -14.88
CA ARG A 304 -5.32 -0.71 -13.94
C ARG A 304 -5.03 -0.35 -12.48
N ARG A 305 -3.82 0.11 -12.15
CA ARG A 305 -3.49 0.60 -10.80
C ARG A 305 -4.29 1.86 -10.45
N LYS A 306 -4.46 2.80 -11.38
CA LYS A 306 -5.33 3.97 -11.22
C LYS A 306 -6.79 3.55 -11.00
N ALA A 307 -7.30 2.60 -11.79
CA ALA A 307 -8.65 2.06 -11.66
C ALA A 307 -8.87 1.30 -10.34
N LYS A 308 -7.88 0.52 -9.89
CA LYS A 308 -7.88 -0.12 -8.57
C LYS A 308 -7.99 0.95 -7.48
N MET A 309 -7.14 1.98 -7.54
CA MET A 309 -7.15 3.08 -6.60
C MET A 309 -8.48 3.84 -6.60
N LEU A 310 -9.08 4.08 -7.77
CA LEU A 310 -10.40 4.69 -7.91
C LEU A 310 -11.46 3.88 -7.17
N ASN A 311 -11.53 2.59 -7.47
CA ASN A 311 -12.54 1.69 -6.92
C ASN A 311 -12.51 1.65 -5.39
N PHE A 312 -11.31 1.55 -4.80
CA PHE A 312 -11.18 1.67 -3.34
C PHE A 312 -11.59 3.07 -2.88
N SER A 313 -11.01 4.11 -3.47
CA SER A 313 -11.22 5.51 -3.05
C SER A 313 -12.68 5.97 -3.08
N ILE A 314 -13.49 5.49 -4.04
CA ILE A 314 -14.92 5.81 -4.14
C ILE A 314 -15.71 5.14 -3.01
N ALA A 315 -15.39 3.88 -2.66
CA ALA A 315 -15.98 3.24 -1.48
C ALA A 315 -15.66 4.01 -0.17
N TYR A 316 -14.59 4.79 -0.16
CA TYR A 316 -14.17 5.64 0.96
C TYR A 316 -14.57 7.13 0.84
N GLY A 317 -15.28 7.53 -0.23
CA GLY A 317 -15.72 8.91 -0.44
C GLY A 317 -14.59 9.92 -0.65
N LYS A 318 -13.49 9.50 -1.30
CA LYS A 318 -12.38 10.39 -1.67
C LYS A 318 -12.81 11.38 -2.75
N THR A 319 -12.27 12.61 -2.71
CA THR A 319 -12.59 13.67 -3.68
C THR A 319 -11.71 13.59 -4.93
N PRO A 320 -12.14 14.16 -6.07
CA PRO A 320 -11.32 14.26 -7.28
C PRO A 320 -9.97 14.94 -7.04
N MET A 321 -9.92 16.01 -6.23
CA MET A 321 -8.65 16.64 -5.82
C MET A 321 -7.67 15.66 -5.16
N GLY A 322 -8.19 14.77 -4.30
CA GLY A 322 -7.37 13.75 -3.65
C GLY A 322 -6.88 12.69 -4.65
N LEU A 323 -7.69 12.35 -5.65
CA LEU A 323 -7.33 11.42 -6.71
C LEU A 323 -6.30 12.02 -7.67
N ALA A 324 -6.45 13.30 -8.05
CA ALA A 324 -5.51 14.03 -8.89
C ALA A 324 -4.09 13.99 -8.30
N LYS A 325 -3.98 14.20 -6.98
CA LYS A 325 -2.70 14.10 -6.26
C LYS A 325 -2.09 12.69 -6.32
N ASP A 326 -2.90 11.66 -6.09
CA ASP A 326 -2.41 10.27 -6.11
C ASP A 326 -2.01 9.82 -7.52
N TRP A 327 -2.79 10.20 -8.53
CA TRP A 327 -2.55 9.84 -9.94
C TRP A 327 -1.50 10.72 -10.61
N LYS A 328 -1.15 11.85 -10.00
CA LYS A 328 -0.24 12.88 -10.54
C LYS A 328 -0.76 13.44 -11.87
N VAL A 329 -2.05 13.79 -11.90
CA VAL A 329 -2.76 14.36 -13.06
C VAL A 329 -3.43 15.68 -12.69
N SER A 330 -3.99 16.39 -13.67
CA SER A 330 -4.76 17.60 -13.40
C SER A 330 -6.04 17.26 -12.62
N VAL A 331 -6.58 18.24 -11.87
CA VAL A 331 -7.86 18.06 -11.18
C VAL A 331 -8.98 17.78 -12.18
N GLU A 332 -8.95 18.47 -13.32
CA GLU A 332 -9.90 18.28 -14.42
C GLU A 332 -9.87 16.85 -14.99
N GLU A 333 -8.69 16.29 -15.25
CA GLU A 333 -8.57 14.90 -15.74
C GLU A 333 -9.11 13.90 -14.70
N ALA A 334 -8.83 14.13 -13.42
CA ALA A 334 -9.34 13.30 -12.34
C ALA A 334 -10.87 13.39 -12.22
N GLU A 335 -11.45 14.59 -12.35
CA GLU A 335 -12.90 14.81 -12.36
C GLU A 335 -13.57 14.09 -13.53
N GLN A 336 -13.07 14.26 -14.76
CA GLN A 336 -13.59 13.58 -15.94
C GLN A 336 -13.58 12.05 -15.79
N THR A 337 -12.49 11.50 -15.22
CA THR A 337 -12.36 10.07 -14.98
C THR A 337 -13.36 9.55 -13.94
N VAL A 338 -13.58 10.34 -12.87
CA VAL A 338 -14.57 10.03 -11.82
C VAL A 338 -15.99 10.10 -12.40
N ASP A 339 -16.28 11.08 -13.24
CA ASP A 339 -17.58 11.24 -13.89
C ASP A 339 -17.89 10.07 -14.84
N LEU A 340 -16.91 9.61 -15.62
CA LEU A 340 -17.04 8.40 -16.43
C LEU A 340 -17.39 7.18 -15.59
N TRP A 341 -16.77 7.03 -14.42
CA TRP A 341 -17.06 5.93 -13.50
C TRP A 341 -18.50 5.99 -12.97
N TYR A 342 -18.97 7.18 -12.57
CA TYR A 342 -20.32 7.37 -12.05
C TYR A 342 -21.39 7.32 -13.14
N LYS A 343 -21.08 7.67 -14.38
CA LYS A 343 -22.02 7.62 -15.52
C LYS A 343 -22.74 6.26 -15.63
N GLU A 344 -22.00 5.17 -15.41
CA GLU A 344 -22.53 3.80 -15.44
C GLU A 344 -22.98 3.27 -14.06
N ARG A 345 -22.74 4.04 -12.99
CA ARG A 345 -22.93 3.62 -11.58
C ARG A 345 -23.68 4.66 -10.76
N GLN A 346 -24.73 5.23 -11.35
CA GLN A 346 -25.54 6.29 -10.73
C GLN A 346 -26.21 5.84 -9.42
N GLU A 347 -26.50 4.55 -9.28
CA GLU A 347 -27.05 3.97 -8.05
C GLU A 347 -26.08 4.11 -6.87
N VAL A 348 -24.76 4.02 -7.13
CA VAL A 348 -23.75 4.25 -6.09
C VAL A 348 -23.80 5.70 -5.60
N LEU A 349 -23.91 6.67 -6.51
CA LEU A 349 -24.00 8.08 -6.15
C LEU A 349 -25.26 8.36 -5.33
N LYS A 350 -26.42 7.85 -5.77
CA LYS A 350 -27.69 7.95 -5.05
C LYS A 350 -27.59 7.33 -3.65
N TRP A 351 -26.99 6.15 -3.55
CA TRP A 351 -26.76 5.48 -2.27
C TRP A 351 -25.84 6.29 -1.35
N GLN A 352 -24.73 6.83 -1.85
CA GLN A 352 -23.83 7.69 -1.08
C GLN A 352 -24.54 8.93 -0.55
N GLN A 353 -25.34 9.61 -1.38
CA GLN A 353 -26.14 10.77 -0.97
C GLN A 353 -27.17 10.40 0.11
N ALA A 354 -27.85 9.26 -0.04
CA ALA A 354 -28.78 8.76 0.96
C ALA A 354 -28.11 8.49 2.31
N ARG A 355 -26.91 7.89 2.32
CA ARG A 355 -26.12 7.64 3.54
C ARG A 355 -25.70 8.94 4.23
N LYS A 356 -25.29 9.96 3.47
CA LYS A 356 -24.96 11.28 4.03
C LYS A 356 -26.18 11.92 4.70
N LYS A 357 -27.34 11.88 4.03
CA LYS A 357 -28.60 12.41 4.56
C LYS A 357 -29.05 11.66 5.82
N GLU A 358 -28.94 10.34 5.82
CA GLU A 358 -29.23 9.50 6.99
C GLU A 358 -28.34 9.86 8.18
N ALA A 359 -27.03 10.03 7.95
CA ALA A 359 -26.10 10.46 8.99
C ALA A 359 -26.44 11.84 9.57
N GLU A 360 -26.88 12.78 8.74
CA GLU A 360 -27.32 14.11 9.18
C GLU A 360 -28.60 14.05 10.03
N GLN A 361 -29.56 13.21 9.63
CA GLN A 361 -30.88 13.10 10.27
C GLN A 361 -30.86 12.25 11.55
N LEU A 362 -30.20 11.10 11.50
CA LEU A 362 -30.24 10.10 12.58
C LEU A 362 -28.99 10.16 13.48
N GLY A 363 -27.93 10.85 13.05
CA GLY A 363 -26.65 10.87 13.77
C GLY A 363 -25.95 9.51 13.84
N CYS A 364 -26.33 8.55 12.99
CA CYS A 364 -25.72 7.23 12.92
C CYS A 364 -25.89 6.59 11.54
N VAL A 365 -25.08 5.56 11.27
CA VAL A 365 -25.19 4.69 10.10
C VAL A 365 -25.04 3.23 10.51
N TYR A 366 -25.53 2.31 9.69
CA TYR A 366 -25.60 0.88 10.01
C TYR A 366 -24.87 0.02 8.98
N THR A 367 -24.32 -1.11 9.44
CA THR A 367 -23.80 -2.18 8.58
C THR A 367 -24.90 -3.13 8.12
N LEU A 368 -24.55 -4.10 7.28
CA LEU A 368 -25.44 -5.15 6.75
C LEU A 368 -26.15 -5.92 7.86
N LEU A 369 -25.46 -6.23 8.96
CA LEU A 369 -26.05 -6.91 10.12
C LEU A 369 -26.56 -5.96 11.20
N GLY A 370 -26.68 -4.67 10.89
CA GLY A 370 -27.27 -3.67 11.79
C GLY A 370 -26.32 -3.12 12.87
N ARG A 371 -24.99 -3.34 12.79
CA ARG A 371 -24.07 -2.66 13.71
C ARG A 371 -24.12 -1.15 13.44
N ALA A 372 -24.46 -0.39 14.46
CA ALA A 372 -24.51 1.06 14.39
C ALA A 372 -23.14 1.69 14.65
N ARG A 373 -22.81 2.73 13.89
CA ARG A 373 -21.77 3.71 14.24
C ARG A 373 -22.42 5.07 14.45
N ARG A 374 -22.26 5.62 15.65
CA ARG A 374 -22.71 6.98 15.97
C ARG A 374 -21.74 8.00 15.41
N LEU A 375 -22.28 9.08 14.87
CA LEU A 375 -21.53 10.17 14.25
C LEU A 375 -21.75 11.48 15.03
N PRO A 376 -20.74 12.36 15.11
CA PRO A 376 -20.91 13.68 15.71
C PRO A 376 -22.02 14.49 15.03
N SER A 377 -22.67 15.37 15.78
CA SER A 377 -23.71 16.27 15.23
C SER A 377 -23.12 17.20 14.17
N MET A 378 -23.79 17.31 13.02
CA MET A 378 -23.40 18.22 11.95
C MET A 378 -23.86 19.67 12.16
N ARG A 379 -24.71 19.96 13.17
CA ARG A 379 -25.35 21.28 13.36
C ARG A 379 -24.36 22.43 13.51
N HIS A 380 -23.24 22.19 14.21
CA HIS A 380 -22.17 23.16 14.44
C HIS A 380 -20.82 22.71 13.88
N ALA A 381 -20.83 21.73 12.96
CA ALA A 381 -19.61 21.20 12.38
C ALA A 381 -19.05 22.16 11.32
N THR A 382 -17.74 22.39 11.38
CA THR A 382 -16.98 23.06 10.31
C THR A 382 -17.06 22.26 9.00
N SER A 383 -16.76 22.88 7.86
CA SER A 383 -16.75 22.19 6.56
C SER A 383 -15.84 20.95 6.55
N VAL A 384 -14.66 21.05 7.19
CA VAL A 384 -13.73 19.92 7.34
C VAL A 384 -14.37 18.78 8.14
N GLN A 385 -14.96 19.09 9.29
CA GLN A 385 -15.65 18.10 10.13
C GLN A 385 -16.82 17.45 9.38
N LYS A 386 -17.65 18.22 8.68
CA LYS A 386 -18.74 17.69 7.84
C LYS A 386 -18.20 16.71 6.81
N GLY A 387 -17.14 17.08 6.09
CA GLY A 387 -16.50 16.18 5.13
C GLY A 387 -15.98 14.87 5.76
N HIS A 388 -15.44 14.91 6.98
CA HIS A 388 -15.05 13.69 7.70
C HIS A 388 -16.25 12.82 8.09
N ILE A 389 -17.34 13.44 8.55
CA ILE A 389 -18.55 12.71 8.94
C ILE A 389 -19.20 12.08 7.71
N GLU A 390 -19.32 12.79 6.60
CA GLU A 390 -19.87 12.26 5.35
C GLU A 390 -19.06 11.08 4.81
N ARG A 391 -17.72 11.18 4.83
CA ARG A 391 -16.85 10.05 4.45
C ARG A 391 -17.06 8.85 5.36
N ALA A 392 -17.16 9.08 6.69
CA ALA A 392 -17.44 8.02 7.64
C ALA A 392 -18.83 7.39 7.41
N ALA A 393 -19.84 8.18 7.04
CA ALA A 393 -21.18 7.72 6.73
C ALA A 393 -21.23 6.80 5.50
N ILE A 394 -20.39 7.06 4.50
CA ILE A 394 -20.25 6.24 3.30
C ILE A 394 -19.41 4.98 3.59
N ASN A 395 -18.27 5.15 4.23
CA ASN A 395 -17.30 4.08 4.42
C ASN A 395 -17.78 3.03 5.43
N THR A 396 -18.41 3.44 6.53
CA THR A 396 -18.75 2.51 7.62
C THR A 396 -19.69 1.40 7.18
N PRO A 397 -20.79 1.66 6.44
CA PRO A 397 -21.64 0.59 5.92
C PRO A 397 -20.86 -0.41 5.05
N VAL A 398 -19.91 0.03 4.22
CA VAL A 398 -19.14 -0.88 3.36
C VAL A 398 -18.12 -1.67 4.18
N GLN A 399 -17.20 -0.98 4.84
CA GLN A 399 -16.09 -1.60 5.57
C GLN A 399 -16.56 -2.39 6.78
N GLY A 400 -17.60 -1.90 7.46
CA GLY A 400 -18.19 -2.59 8.59
C GLY A 400 -18.95 -3.84 8.16
N SER A 401 -19.70 -3.80 7.05
CA SER A 401 -20.31 -5.02 6.53
C SER A 401 -19.26 -6.03 6.05
N ALA A 402 -18.09 -5.57 5.59
CA ALA A 402 -16.98 -6.47 5.25
C ALA A 402 -16.45 -7.18 6.51
N ALA A 403 -16.35 -6.45 7.63
CA ALA A 403 -16.03 -7.05 8.91
C ALA A 403 -17.13 -8.03 9.39
N ASP A 404 -18.41 -7.74 9.14
CA ASP A 404 -19.53 -8.64 9.45
C ASP A 404 -19.39 -9.96 8.71
N VAL A 405 -19.20 -9.89 7.38
CA VAL A 405 -18.98 -11.04 6.51
C VAL A 405 -17.78 -11.87 7.00
N ALA A 406 -16.65 -11.24 7.26
CA ALA A 406 -15.44 -11.93 7.73
C ALA A 406 -15.66 -12.61 9.10
N MET A 407 -16.32 -11.95 10.05
CA MET A 407 -16.63 -12.54 11.36
C MET A 407 -17.60 -13.72 11.24
N CYS A 408 -18.64 -13.59 10.42
CA CYS A 408 -19.57 -14.68 10.14
C CYS A 408 -18.85 -15.88 9.49
N ALA A 409 -17.95 -15.64 8.53
CA ALA A 409 -17.14 -16.69 7.93
C ALA A 409 -16.25 -17.42 8.95
N MET A 410 -15.62 -16.68 9.87
CA MET A 410 -14.85 -17.28 10.98
C MET A 410 -15.73 -18.17 11.86
N LEU A 411 -16.97 -17.77 12.14
CA LEU A 411 -17.92 -18.58 12.91
C LEU A 411 -18.35 -19.84 12.15
N GLU A 412 -18.61 -19.75 10.84
CA GLU A 412 -18.94 -20.91 10.02
C GLU A 412 -17.78 -21.90 9.94
N ILE A 413 -16.55 -21.42 9.74
CA ILE A 413 -15.32 -22.23 9.81
C ILE A 413 -15.20 -22.91 11.18
N GLN A 414 -15.40 -22.16 12.27
CA GLN A 414 -15.29 -22.67 13.63
C GLN A 414 -16.42 -23.65 13.98
N ARG A 415 -17.57 -23.60 13.30
CA ARG A 415 -18.69 -24.53 13.51
C ARG A 415 -18.55 -25.81 12.70
N ASN A 416 -17.91 -25.75 11.54
CA ASN A 416 -17.71 -26.88 10.63
C ASN A 416 -17.08 -28.08 11.36
N GLU A 417 -17.83 -29.17 11.50
CA GLU A 417 -17.41 -30.37 12.22
C GLU A 417 -16.30 -31.12 11.48
N ARG A 418 -16.40 -31.20 10.15
CA ARG A 418 -15.42 -31.88 9.31
C ARG A 418 -14.04 -31.22 9.40
N LEU A 419 -13.96 -29.89 9.41
CA LEU A 419 -12.68 -29.19 9.62
C LEU A 419 -12.05 -29.54 10.98
N LYS A 420 -12.86 -29.69 12.04
CA LYS A 420 -12.37 -30.09 13.37
C LYS A 420 -11.88 -31.54 13.39
N GLU A 421 -12.64 -32.45 12.78
CA GLU A 421 -12.25 -33.87 12.65
C GLU A 421 -10.93 -34.02 11.90
N LEU A 422 -10.74 -33.25 10.83
CA LEU A 422 -9.50 -33.21 10.06
C LEU A 422 -8.35 -32.51 10.79
N GLY A 423 -8.58 -31.92 11.97
CA GLY A 423 -7.56 -31.28 12.79
C GLY A 423 -7.18 -29.85 12.39
N TRP A 424 -7.97 -29.18 11.55
CA TRP A 424 -7.71 -27.82 11.08
C TRP A 424 -8.15 -26.76 12.10
N LYS A 425 -7.29 -25.76 12.32
CA LYS A 425 -7.51 -24.69 13.30
C LYS A 425 -7.34 -23.33 12.66
N LEU A 426 -8.29 -22.44 12.91
CA LEU A 426 -8.17 -21.02 12.57
C LEU A 426 -7.11 -20.35 13.45
N LEU A 427 -6.07 -19.79 12.82
CA LEU A 427 -4.95 -19.15 13.50
C LEU A 427 -5.09 -17.63 13.58
N LEU A 428 -5.42 -17.00 12.44
CA LEU A 428 -5.39 -15.55 12.31
C LEU A 428 -6.44 -15.08 11.31
N GLN A 429 -7.02 -13.92 11.60
CA GLN A 429 -7.79 -13.15 10.63
C GLN A 429 -7.04 -11.84 10.31
N VAL A 430 -6.89 -11.55 9.02
CA VAL A 430 -6.27 -10.36 8.47
C VAL A 430 -7.26 -9.67 7.56
N HIS A 431 -8.13 -8.83 8.14
CA HIS A 431 -9.19 -8.14 7.42
C HIS A 431 -10.19 -9.09 6.72
N ASP A 432 -10.08 -9.29 5.42
CA ASP A 432 -10.90 -10.19 4.62
C ASP A 432 -10.19 -11.53 4.32
N GLU A 433 -9.01 -11.76 4.89
CA GLU A 433 -8.25 -12.99 4.83
C GLU A 433 -8.31 -13.77 6.15
N VAL A 434 -8.35 -15.10 6.05
CA VAL A 434 -8.19 -16.03 7.17
C VAL A 434 -7.03 -16.98 6.91
N ILE A 435 -6.36 -17.37 7.99
CA ILE A 435 -5.25 -18.32 7.96
C ILE A 435 -5.57 -19.47 8.89
N LEU A 436 -5.54 -20.69 8.37
CA LEU A 436 -5.71 -21.93 9.11
C LEU A 436 -4.45 -22.78 9.04
N GLU A 437 -4.28 -23.67 10.02
CA GLU A 437 -3.23 -24.69 10.05
C GLU A 437 -3.83 -26.05 10.38
N GLY A 438 -3.36 -27.10 9.70
CA GLY A 438 -3.79 -28.48 9.94
C GLY A 438 -2.96 -29.49 9.14
N PRO A 439 -3.24 -30.80 9.29
CA PRO A 439 -2.47 -31.87 8.66
C PRO A 439 -2.39 -31.73 7.14
N SER A 440 -1.18 -31.87 6.57
CA SER A 440 -0.95 -31.68 5.13
C SER A 440 -1.72 -32.69 4.27
N GLU A 441 -1.98 -33.89 4.79
CA GLU A 441 -2.71 -34.97 4.10
C GLU A 441 -4.16 -34.61 3.77
N SER A 442 -4.81 -33.76 4.58
CA SER A 442 -6.21 -33.37 4.43
C SER A 442 -6.37 -31.96 3.86
N ALA A 443 -5.29 -31.34 3.38
CA ALA A 443 -5.27 -29.92 3.06
C ALA A 443 -6.17 -29.51 1.89
N GLU A 444 -6.28 -30.34 0.86
CA GLU A 444 -7.15 -30.04 -0.29
C GLU A 444 -8.64 -30.12 0.08
N GLU A 445 -9.01 -31.11 0.89
CA GLU A 445 -10.38 -31.23 1.44
C GLU A 445 -10.70 -30.04 2.34
N ALA A 446 -9.82 -29.73 3.29
CA ALA A 446 -10.00 -28.61 4.19
C ALA A 446 -10.07 -27.26 3.46
N LYS A 447 -9.26 -27.07 2.41
CA LYS A 447 -9.31 -25.87 1.55
C LYS A 447 -10.68 -25.71 0.91
N ALA A 448 -11.25 -26.78 0.34
CA ALA A 448 -12.58 -26.73 -0.25
C ALA A 448 -13.67 -26.36 0.79
N LEU A 449 -13.57 -26.91 2.00
CA LEU A 449 -14.48 -26.59 3.11
C LEU A 449 -14.35 -25.12 3.55
N VAL A 450 -13.12 -24.59 3.65
CA VAL A 450 -12.88 -23.18 4.00
C VAL A 450 -13.48 -22.25 2.94
N VAL A 451 -13.29 -22.57 1.65
CA VAL A 451 -13.88 -21.82 0.53
C VAL A 451 -15.41 -21.84 0.62
N ASP A 452 -16.02 -22.99 0.88
CA ASP A 452 -17.48 -23.09 1.04
C ASP A 452 -17.99 -22.25 2.21
N CYS A 453 -17.39 -22.39 3.40
CA CYS A 453 -17.74 -21.61 4.59
C CYS A 453 -17.62 -20.10 4.35
N MET A 454 -16.56 -19.64 3.68
CA MET A 454 -16.36 -18.23 3.38
C MET A 454 -17.32 -17.73 2.30
N SER A 455 -17.61 -18.51 1.26
CA SER A 455 -18.55 -18.11 0.20
C SER A 455 -20.01 -18.05 0.71
N LYS A 456 -20.32 -18.76 1.80
CA LYS A 456 -21.64 -18.86 2.42
C LYS A 456 -21.62 -18.56 3.93
N PRO A 457 -21.18 -17.35 4.33
CA PRO A 457 -20.82 -17.07 5.72
C PRO A 457 -22.04 -16.92 6.64
N PHE A 458 -23.26 -16.83 6.12
CA PHE A 458 -24.47 -16.61 6.92
C PHE A 458 -25.23 -17.93 7.10
N ASN A 459 -24.73 -18.79 7.99
CA ASN A 459 -25.29 -20.11 8.28
C ASN A 459 -25.46 -20.97 7.00
N GLY A 460 -24.38 -21.12 6.23
CA GLY A 460 -24.39 -21.86 4.97
C GLY A 460 -25.12 -21.15 3.82
N LYS A 461 -25.35 -19.83 3.91
CA LYS A 461 -25.94 -19.02 2.83
C LYS A 461 -25.13 -17.76 2.53
N ASN A 462 -25.27 -17.27 1.30
CA ASN A 462 -24.88 -15.92 0.91
C ASN A 462 -26.15 -15.05 0.82
N ILE A 463 -26.21 -13.97 1.60
CA ILE A 463 -27.35 -13.03 1.58
C ILE A 463 -27.11 -11.84 0.63
N LEU A 464 -25.92 -11.73 0.06
CA LEU A 464 -25.60 -10.67 -0.89
C LEU A 464 -26.26 -10.96 -2.24
N LYS A 465 -26.44 -9.88 -3.02
CA LYS A 465 -26.96 -9.94 -4.41
C LYS A 465 -25.87 -10.27 -5.44
N VAL A 466 -24.67 -10.60 -4.95
CA VAL A 466 -23.49 -10.95 -5.74
C VAL A 466 -22.79 -12.11 -5.04
N GLU A 467 -22.16 -12.98 -5.81
CA GLU A 467 -21.39 -14.09 -5.25
C GLU A 467 -20.21 -13.61 -4.42
N LEU A 468 -19.87 -14.35 -3.37
CA LEU A 468 -18.66 -14.13 -2.59
C LEU A 468 -17.56 -15.07 -3.10
N VAL A 469 -16.72 -14.56 -3.99
CA VAL A 469 -15.57 -15.31 -4.52
C VAL A 469 -14.46 -15.34 -3.47
N VAL A 470 -13.91 -16.53 -3.25
CA VAL A 470 -12.83 -16.77 -2.28
C VAL A 470 -11.67 -17.43 -3.01
N ASN A 471 -10.49 -16.82 -2.93
CA ASN A 471 -9.26 -17.44 -3.38
C ASN A 471 -8.61 -18.12 -2.18
N ALA A 472 -8.18 -19.37 -2.34
CA ALA A 472 -7.49 -20.08 -1.27
C ALA A 472 -6.33 -20.87 -1.84
N LYS A 473 -5.21 -20.85 -1.13
CA LYS A 473 -4.03 -21.68 -1.43
C LYS A 473 -3.54 -22.38 -0.17
N CYS A 474 -2.89 -23.51 -0.40
CA CYS A 474 -2.24 -24.30 0.64
C CYS A 474 -0.73 -24.30 0.42
N ALA A 475 0.05 -24.01 1.46
CA ALA A 475 1.50 -24.13 1.42
C ALA A 475 2.12 -24.26 2.82
N GLN A 476 3.42 -24.57 2.89
CA GLN A 476 4.14 -24.68 4.17
C GLN A 476 4.33 -23.33 4.89
N ASN A 477 4.33 -22.22 4.15
CA ASN A 477 4.54 -20.88 4.70
C ASN A 477 3.58 -19.85 4.11
N TRP A 478 3.35 -18.76 4.85
CA TRP A 478 2.36 -17.74 4.48
C TRP A 478 2.68 -17.06 3.15
N TYR A 479 3.96 -16.83 2.83
CA TYR A 479 4.33 -16.21 1.56
C TYR A 479 3.90 -17.07 0.35
N ALA A 480 4.13 -18.38 0.41
CA ALA A 480 3.77 -19.30 -0.69
C ALA A 480 2.26 -19.60 -0.76
N ALA A 481 1.55 -19.49 0.37
CA ALA A 481 0.11 -19.64 0.43
C ALA A 481 -0.66 -18.37 -0.01
N LYS A 482 0.02 -17.30 -0.43
CA LYS A 482 -0.60 -16.07 -0.96
C LYS A 482 -0.25 -15.91 -2.42
#